data_AF-A0A428SUE5-F1
#
_entry.id   AF-A0A428SUE5-F1
#
_cell.length_a   1.000
_cell.length_b   1.000
_cell.length_c   1.000
_cell.angle_alpha   90.00
_cell.angle_beta   90.00
_cell.angle_gamma   90.00
#
_symmetry.space_group_name_H-M   'P 1'
#
loop_
_entity.id
_entity.type
_entity.pdbx_description
1 polymer ?
#
loop_
_entity_poly.entity_id
_entity_poly.type
_entity_poly.pdbx_seq_one_letter_code
_entity_poly.pdbx_strand_id
1 'polypeptide(L)'
;MCGIFACHRHPDVQKFKPTALKLAKQIRHRGPDWSGSVISNNTILCHERLSIVGVESGAQPLTNADDTIILAVNGEIYNHRLIRRHLKEQYHFKTTSDCEVIIPLYTEYDTDAPNHLDGMFSFVLYDKKQDRTIAARDPIGITTFYQGWSSKEPGAVYFASELKCLHTVCDKIVAFPPGHVYDSKTGETTRYFNPSWWNPAKVPDTPVDYKVLRQALEKSVRKRLMAEVPFGVLLSGGLDSSLTAAIAQREVTRLRKQALEANGNVFPTENADTGEGLVGIDDDDHIDTLTYLPQLNSFSIGLPGSPDNKAALEVAKFLGTKHHVMTFTIEDGLNALSDVIYHLETYDVTTIRASTPMYLLSRKIKAMGIKMVLSGEGSDEIFGGYLYFHAAPNREAFHEETVRRVKNLHLADCLRANKSTSAWGLEARVPFLDKEFLETSMNIDPKEKMITKDRLEKYIIRKAFDTSDEPGAEPYLPDKILWRQKEQFSDGVGYGWIDALKDNAEAHVTDEMMKNPKPEWGNDIPDTKEAYWYRCMFDEHFPPHCASTVMRWTPTWSKQTDPSGRAIAIHNAKYDNAA
;
A
#
# COMPACT_ATOMS: atom_id res chain seq x y z
N MET A 1 -3.60 8.80 -3.36
CA MET A 1 -4.72 7.85 -3.33
C MET A 1 -5.97 8.59 -2.95
N CYS A 2 -7.12 8.27 -3.53
CA CYS A 2 -8.38 8.97 -3.27
C CYS A 2 -8.98 8.65 -1.88
N GLY A 3 -10.11 9.28 -1.56
CA GLY A 3 -10.93 9.00 -0.38
C GLY A 3 -12.37 8.67 -0.78
N ILE A 4 -12.96 7.64 -0.17
CA ILE A 4 -14.36 7.28 -0.30
C ILE A 4 -15.06 7.47 1.04
N PHE A 5 -16.27 8.02 1.01
CA PHE A 5 -17.27 7.87 2.07
C PHE A 5 -18.62 7.51 1.43
N ALA A 6 -19.30 6.50 1.93
CA ALA A 6 -20.64 6.14 1.45
C ALA A 6 -21.54 5.68 2.60
N CYS A 7 -22.83 5.91 2.44
CA CYS A 7 -23.86 5.39 3.34
C CYS A 7 -25.03 4.87 2.51
N HIS A 8 -25.24 3.55 2.58
CA HIS A 8 -26.36 2.84 1.96
C HIS A 8 -27.61 2.98 2.83
N ARG A 9 -28.75 3.31 2.21
CA ARG A 9 -30.09 3.35 2.84
C ARG A 9 -30.18 4.12 4.16
N HIS A 10 -29.64 5.32 4.20
CA HIS A 10 -29.88 6.24 5.31
C HIS A 10 -31.38 6.63 5.38
N PRO A 11 -32.03 6.56 6.55
CA PRO A 11 -33.49 6.78 6.64
C PRO A 11 -33.91 8.19 6.24
N ASP A 12 -33.08 9.20 6.51
CA ASP A 12 -33.24 10.57 6.01
C ASP A 12 -31.93 11.07 5.39
N VAL A 13 -31.63 10.60 4.18
CA VAL A 13 -30.37 10.91 3.48
C VAL A 13 -30.21 12.41 3.17
N GLN A 14 -31.33 13.13 2.95
CA GLN A 14 -31.28 14.56 2.64
C GLN A 14 -30.85 15.37 3.85
N LYS A 15 -31.39 15.07 5.04
CA LYS A 15 -30.95 15.68 6.30
C LYS A 15 -29.56 15.21 6.71
N PHE A 16 -29.16 14.00 6.34
CA PHE A 16 -27.82 13.46 6.63
C PHE A 16 -26.72 14.03 5.73
N LYS A 17 -27.04 14.49 4.52
CA LYS A 17 -26.06 14.99 3.54
C LYS A 17 -25.03 15.96 4.12
N PRO A 18 -25.37 17.00 4.91
CA PRO A 18 -24.38 17.89 5.49
C PRO A 18 -23.40 17.18 6.43
N THR A 19 -23.86 16.16 7.17
CA THR A 19 -23.01 15.30 8.01
C THR A 19 -22.11 14.44 7.14
N ALA A 20 -22.65 13.75 6.13
CA ALA A 20 -21.86 12.95 5.19
C ALA A 20 -20.73 13.75 4.52
N LEU A 21 -21.00 14.99 4.09
CA LEU A 21 -19.99 15.86 3.50
C LEU A 21 -18.90 16.29 4.50
N LYS A 22 -19.27 16.48 5.78
CA LYS A 22 -18.29 16.74 6.85
C LYS A 22 -17.40 15.53 7.10
N LEU A 23 -17.97 14.32 7.10
CA LEU A 23 -17.22 13.07 7.27
C LEU A 23 -16.29 12.84 6.08
N ALA A 24 -16.76 12.99 4.84
CA ALA A 24 -15.94 12.91 3.64
C ALA A 24 -14.79 13.93 3.64
N LYS A 25 -15.04 15.17 4.11
CA LYS A 25 -13.99 16.19 4.23
C LYS A 25 -12.84 15.79 5.14
N GLN A 26 -13.05 14.92 6.14
CA GLN A 26 -11.98 14.45 7.03
C GLN A 26 -10.92 13.61 6.31
N ILE A 27 -11.20 13.11 5.11
CA ILE A 27 -10.28 12.35 4.26
C ILE A 27 -9.83 13.10 3.01
N ARG A 28 -10.08 14.41 2.94
CA ARG A 28 -9.66 15.26 1.81
C ARG A 28 -8.14 15.29 1.62
N HIS A 29 -7.36 15.07 2.68
CA HIS A 29 -5.90 14.96 2.55
C HIS A 29 -5.47 13.90 1.54
N ARG A 30 -6.25 12.82 1.40
CA ARG A 30 -6.02 11.75 0.43
C ARG A 30 -6.22 12.27 -1.00
N GLY A 31 -7.34 12.93 -1.24
CA GLY A 31 -7.75 13.45 -2.54
C GLY A 31 -7.94 14.96 -2.57
N PRO A 32 -6.85 15.75 -2.66
CA PRO A 32 -6.92 17.20 -2.57
C PRO A 32 -7.36 17.90 -3.86
N ASP A 33 -7.46 17.20 -4.99
CA ASP A 33 -7.62 17.82 -6.31
C ASP A 33 -9.08 18.19 -6.61
N TRP A 34 -10.04 17.36 -6.15
CA TRP A 34 -11.48 17.60 -6.37
C TRP A 34 -12.35 16.83 -5.39
N SER A 35 -13.59 17.28 -5.16
CA SER A 35 -14.59 16.57 -4.36
C SER A 35 -15.85 16.32 -5.17
N GLY A 36 -16.45 15.13 -5.06
CA GLY A 36 -17.72 14.78 -5.68
C GLY A 36 -18.69 14.13 -4.68
N SER A 37 -19.99 14.33 -4.89
CA SER A 37 -21.02 13.63 -4.11
C SER A 37 -22.30 13.46 -4.88
N VAL A 38 -23.00 12.36 -4.65
CA VAL A 38 -24.30 12.05 -5.26
C VAL A 38 -25.21 11.37 -4.25
N ILE A 39 -26.49 11.72 -4.28
CA ILE A 39 -27.55 10.99 -3.59
C ILE A 39 -28.39 10.29 -4.66
N SER A 40 -28.64 9.01 -4.46
CA SER A 40 -29.55 8.22 -5.30
C SER A 40 -30.38 7.32 -4.38
N ASN A 41 -31.71 7.41 -4.50
CA ASN A 41 -32.67 6.93 -3.49
C ASN A 41 -32.27 7.39 -2.07
N ASN A 42 -32.08 6.45 -1.15
CA ASN A 42 -31.65 6.67 0.22
C ASN A 42 -30.14 6.47 0.43
N THR A 43 -29.36 6.39 -0.65
CA THR A 43 -27.92 6.12 -0.62
C THR A 43 -27.13 7.36 -1.02
N ILE A 44 -26.04 7.65 -0.31
CA ILE A 44 -25.11 8.73 -0.62
C ILE A 44 -23.71 8.18 -0.84
N LEU A 45 -23.06 8.63 -1.92
CA LEU A 45 -21.64 8.40 -2.18
C LEU A 45 -20.93 9.76 -2.20
N CYS A 46 -19.78 9.84 -1.57
CA CYS A 46 -18.86 10.97 -1.57
C CYS A 46 -17.46 10.49 -1.94
N HIS A 47 -16.75 11.31 -2.71
CA HIS A 47 -15.41 11.01 -3.17
C HIS A 47 -14.52 12.25 -3.06
N GLU A 48 -13.29 12.05 -2.60
CA GLU A 48 -12.22 13.05 -2.59
C GLU A 48 -11.11 12.53 -3.51
N ARG A 49 -10.80 13.26 -4.59
CA ARG A 49 -9.99 12.77 -5.72
C ARG A 49 -8.55 13.23 -5.65
N LEU A 50 -7.62 12.30 -5.85
CA LEU A 50 -6.26 12.59 -6.32
C LEU A 50 -6.19 12.13 -7.78
N SER A 51 -6.04 13.06 -8.71
CA SER A 51 -6.07 12.78 -10.15
C SER A 51 -4.71 12.26 -10.62
N ILE A 52 -4.65 10.96 -10.97
CA ILE A 52 -3.46 10.27 -11.51
C ILE A 52 -3.68 9.80 -12.96
N VAL A 53 -4.80 9.13 -13.24
CA VAL A 53 -5.24 8.66 -14.56
C VAL A 53 -6.61 9.25 -14.91
N GLY A 54 -6.80 9.60 -16.18
CA GLY A 54 -7.96 10.32 -16.66
C GLY A 54 -8.11 11.68 -15.99
N VAL A 55 -7.03 12.47 -15.94
CA VAL A 55 -6.98 13.73 -15.16
C VAL A 55 -8.15 14.64 -15.49
N GLU A 56 -8.50 14.78 -16.77
CA GLU A 56 -9.57 15.67 -17.24
C GLU A 56 -10.99 15.08 -17.11
N SER A 57 -11.16 13.76 -17.27
CA SER A 57 -12.48 13.13 -17.40
C SER A 57 -12.87 12.23 -16.21
N GLY A 58 -11.92 11.74 -15.42
CA GLY A 58 -12.10 10.73 -14.37
C GLY A 58 -12.66 11.24 -13.05
N ALA A 59 -13.44 12.33 -13.05
CA ALA A 59 -14.10 12.83 -11.84
C ALA A 59 -15.08 11.79 -11.29
N GLN A 60 -15.12 11.62 -9.96
CA GLN A 60 -15.95 10.60 -9.31
C GLN A 60 -16.95 11.24 -8.33
N PRO A 61 -18.11 10.60 -8.05
CA PRO A 61 -18.53 9.26 -8.47
C PRO A 61 -18.72 9.10 -9.99
N LEU A 62 -18.16 8.03 -10.56
CA LEU A 62 -18.32 7.63 -11.97
C LEU A 62 -19.74 7.09 -12.18
N THR A 63 -20.26 7.21 -13.39
CA THR A 63 -21.56 6.62 -13.77
C THR A 63 -21.50 5.96 -15.12
N ASN A 64 -22.41 5.02 -15.38
CA ASN A 64 -22.64 4.51 -16.72
C ASN A 64 -23.44 5.51 -17.58
N ALA A 65 -23.69 5.18 -18.85
CA ALA A 65 -24.33 6.08 -19.82
C ALA A 65 -25.74 6.56 -19.40
N ASP A 66 -26.53 5.73 -18.71
CA ASP A 66 -27.89 6.07 -18.25
C ASP A 66 -27.95 6.54 -16.78
N ASP A 67 -26.78 6.75 -16.14
CA ASP A 67 -26.63 7.17 -14.74
C ASP A 67 -27.36 6.27 -13.73
N THR A 68 -27.50 4.98 -14.03
CA THR A 68 -28.14 4.00 -13.15
C THR A 68 -27.17 3.18 -12.31
N ILE A 69 -25.91 3.07 -12.73
CA ILE A 69 -24.81 2.55 -11.92
C ILE A 69 -23.91 3.72 -11.53
N ILE A 70 -23.61 3.82 -10.23
CA ILE A 70 -22.78 4.88 -9.65
C ILE A 70 -21.61 4.24 -8.91
N LEU A 71 -20.39 4.69 -9.14
CA LEU A 71 -19.17 4.06 -8.64
C LEU A 71 -18.22 5.09 -8.01
N ALA A 72 -17.74 4.83 -6.79
CA ALA A 72 -16.65 5.57 -6.16
C ALA A 72 -15.50 4.61 -5.85
N VAL A 73 -14.29 4.97 -6.28
CA VAL A 73 -13.08 4.13 -6.23
C VAL A 73 -11.91 4.89 -5.63
N ASN A 74 -11.18 4.22 -4.76
CA ASN A 74 -9.85 4.61 -4.34
C ASN A 74 -8.91 3.47 -4.75
N GLY A 75 -8.20 3.65 -5.85
CA GLY A 75 -7.37 2.59 -6.41
C GLY A 75 -6.85 2.88 -7.81
N GLU A 76 -6.20 1.87 -8.36
CA GLU A 76 -5.63 1.81 -9.70
C GLU A 76 -5.87 0.39 -10.26
N ILE A 77 -6.51 0.30 -11.43
CA ILE A 77 -6.77 -0.95 -12.15
C ILE A 77 -5.76 -1.09 -13.29
N TYR A 78 -4.66 -1.78 -13.05
CA TYR A 78 -3.52 -1.87 -13.96
C TYR A 78 -3.85 -2.60 -15.27
N ASN A 79 -4.83 -3.51 -15.27
CA ASN A 79 -5.28 -4.22 -16.47
C ASN A 79 -6.49 -3.56 -17.17
N HIS A 80 -6.80 -2.28 -16.90
CA HIS A 80 -8.00 -1.63 -17.46
C HIS A 80 -8.04 -1.61 -18.99
N ARG A 81 -6.89 -1.45 -19.67
CA ARG A 81 -6.79 -1.51 -21.14
C ARG A 81 -7.18 -2.89 -21.68
N LEU A 82 -6.71 -3.95 -21.02
CA LEU A 82 -7.05 -5.33 -21.36
C LEU A 82 -8.54 -5.59 -21.15
N ILE A 83 -9.11 -5.08 -20.05
CA ILE A 83 -10.55 -5.22 -19.79
C ILE A 83 -11.36 -4.53 -20.88
N ARG A 84 -11.06 -3.25 -21.19
CA ARG A 84 -11.74 -2.46 -22.25
C ARG A 84 -11.79 -3.21 -23.59
N ARG A 85 -10.67 -3.83 -23.98
CA ARG A 85 -10.54 -4.58 -25.25
C ARG A 85 -11.34 -5.88 -25.27
N HIS A 86 -11.50 -6.55 -24.13
CA HIS A 86 -12.04 -7.91 -24.03
C HIS A 86 -13.42 -7.98 -23.35
N LEU A 87 -14.13 -6.85 -23.21
CA LEU A 87 -15.53 -6.87 -22.76
C LEU A 87 -16.40 -7.73 -23.69
N LYS A 88 -17.34 -8.48 -23.12
CA LYS A 88 -18.28 -9.31 -23.88
C LYS A 88 -19.32 -8.45 -24.58
N GLU A 89 -19.78 -7.40 -23.90
CA GLU A 89 -20.74 -6.45 -24.41
C GLU A 89 -20.06 -5.10 -24.69
N GLN A 90 -20.51 -4.42 -25.75
CA GLN A 90 -20.02 -3.06 -26.01
C GLN A 90 -20.47 -2.13 -24.88
N TYR A 91 -19.48 -1.46 -24.27
CA TYR A 91 -19.71 -0.44 -23.26
C TYR A 91 -19.09 0.86 -23.74
N HIS A 92 -19.88 1.93 -23.72
CA HIS A 92 -19.41 3.27 -24.06
C HIS A 92 -18.87 3.95 -22.80
N PHE A 93 -17.56 4.17 -22.76
CA PHE A 93 -16.90 4.78 -21.61
C PHE A 93 -17.04 6.30 -21.64
N LYS A 94 -17.46 6.88 -20.51
CA LYS A 94 -17.58 8.34 -20.35
C LYS A 94 -16.23 8.98 -20.03
N THR A 95 -15.27 8.19 -19.56
CA THR A 95 -13.99 8.66 -19.05
C THR A 95 -12.83 7.79 -19.51
N THR A 96 -11.64 8.38 -19.43
CA THR A 96 -10.36 7.68 -19.62
C THR A 96 -9.81 7.13 -18.30
N SER A 97 -10.59 7.18 -17.21
CA SER A 97 -10.20 6.58 -15.93
C SER A 97 -10.08 5.07 -16.07
N ASP A 98 -9.02 4.54 -15.50
CA ASP A 98 -8.80 3.11 -15.29
C ASP A 98 -9.92 2.46 -14.45
N CYS A 99 -10.52 3.22 -13.54
CA CYS A 99 -11.54 2.75 -12.60
C CYS A 99 -12.91 2.49 -13.23
N GLU A 100 -13.22 3.08 -14.39
CA GLU A 100 -14.57 2.96 -14.99
C GLU A 100 -14.89 1.53 -15.43
N VAL A 101 -13.87 0.71 -15.73
CA VAL A 101 -14.02 -0.70 -16.15
C VAL A 101 -14.73 -1.58 -15.12
N ILE A 102 -14.81 -1.15 -13.86
CA ILE A 102 -15.55 -1.86 -12.82
C ILE A 102 -17.07 -1.88 -13.12
N ILE A 103 -17.60 -0.84 -13.78
CA ILE A 103 -19.03 -0.75 -14.13
C ILE A 103 -19.47 -1.84 -15.13
N PRO A 104 -18.83 -1.99 -16.31
CA PRO A 104 -19.18 -3.07 -17.21
C PRO A 104 -18.86 -4.45 -16.61
N LEU A 105 -17.77 -4.59 -15.83
CA LEU A 105 -17.49 -5.86 -15.15
C LEU A 105 -18.57 -6.25 -14.14
N TYR A 106 -19.12 -5.31 -13.36
CA TYR A 106 -20.27 -5.57 -12.48
C TYR A 106 -21.49 -6.02 -13.30
N THR A 107 -21.70 -5.45 -14.48
CA THR A 107 -22.83 -5.82 -15.34
C THR A 107 -22.68 -7.24 -15.89
N GLU A 108 -21.45 -7.65 -16.24
CA GLU A 108 -21.16 -8.98 -16.78
C GLU A 108 -21.03 -10.09 -15.71
N TYR A 109 -20.47 -9.77 -14.55
CA TYR A 109 -20.03 -10.75 -13.55
C TYR A 109 -20.65 -10.55 -12.15
N ASP A 110 -21.45 -9.50 -11.95
CA ASP A 110 -22.05 -9.17 -10.66
C ASP A 110 -21.00 -9.09 -9.52
N THR A 111 -21.18 -9.83 -8.43
CA THR A 111 -20.27 -9.85 -7.28
C THR A 111 -18.93 -10.52 -7.56
N ASP A 112 -18.79 -11.20 -8.70
CA ASP A 112 -17.52 -11.79 -9.16
C ASP A 112 -16.63 -10.77 -9.88
N ALA A 113 -17.13 -9.58 -10.23
CA ALA A 113 -16.36 -8.53 -10.91
C ALA A 113 -14.95 -8.26 -10.31
N PRO A 114 -14.74 -8.23 -8.97
CA PRO A 114 -13.42 -8.01 -8.40
C PRO A 114 -12.37 -9.08 -8.74
N ASN A 115 -12.77 -10.31 -9.10
CA ASN A 115 -11.82 -11.37 -9.51
C ASN A 115 -11.09 -11.03 -10.82
N HIS A 116 -11.72 -10.21 -11.68
CA HIS A 116 -11.19 -9.83 -12.99
C HIS A 116 -10.28 -8.58 -12.94
N LEU A 117 -10.19 -7.92 -11.79
CA LEU A 117 -9.40 -6.71 -11.60
C LEU A 117 -7.97 -7.04 -11.18
N ASP A 118 -6.96 -6.58 -11.92
CA ASP A 118 -5.56 -6.55 -11.50
C ASP A 118 -5.20 -5.15 -11.03
N GLY A 119 -5.08 -4.95 -9.73
CA GLY A 119 -4.95 -3.62 -9.17
C GLY A 119 -4.93 -3.57 -7.65
N MET A 120 -4.77 -2.35 -7.14
CA MET A 120 -5.05 -2.00 -5.74
C MET A 120 -6.29 -1.13 -5.73
N PHE A 121 -7.32 -1.47 -4.96
CA PHE A 121 -8.60 -0.77 -4.98
C PHE A 121 -9.41 -1.01 -3.71
N SER A 122 -10.14 0.02 -3.32
CA SER A 122 -11.40 -0.14 -2.61
C SER A 122 -12.47 0.61 -3.39
N PHE A 123 -13.67 0.04 -3.50
CA PHE A 123 -14.76 0.70 -4.19
C PHE A 123 -16.11 0.51 -3.49
N VAL A 124 -17.01 1.45 -3.76
CA VAL A 124 -18.45 1.33 -3.49
C VAL A 124 -19.18 1.62 -4.79
N LEU A 125 -19.94 0.63 -5.27
CA LEU A 125 -20.83 0.71 -6.41
C LEU A 125 -22.27 0.69 -5.91
N TYR A 126 -23.13 1.52 -6.50
CA TYR A 126 -24.54 1.57 -6.24
C TYR A 126 -25.34 1.40 -7.53
N ASP A 127 -26.16 0.36 -7.56
CA ASP A 127 -27.12 0.08 -8.62
C ASP A 127 -28.49 0.64 -8.23
N LYS A 128 -28.89 1.71 -8.91
CA LYS A 128 -30.15 2.41 -8.68
C LYS A 128 -31.37 1.56 -9.02
N LYS A 129 -31.28 0.70 -10.05
CA LYS A 129 -32.40 -0.14 -10.50
C LYS A 129 -32.71 -1.21 -9.47
N GLN A 130 -31.68 -1.75 -8.83
CA GLN A 130 -31.81 -2.80 -7.83
C GLN A 130 -31.87 -2.29 -6.38
N ASP A 131 -31.66 -0.98 -6.15
CA ASP A 131 -31.45 -0.39 -4.81
C ASP A 131 -30.35 -1.15 -4.04
N ARG A 132 -29.25 -1.50 -4.75
CA ARG A 132 -28.22 -2.43 -4.29
C ARG A 132 -26.85 -1.77 -4.23
N THR A 133 -26.12 -2.01 -3.15
CA THR A 133 -24.73 -1.57 -2.98
C THR A 133 -23.79 -2.76 -2.99
N ILE A 134 -22.79 -2.70 -3.86
CA ILE A 134 -21.63 -3.60 -3.86
C ILE A 134 -20.41 -2.82 -3.36
N ALA A 135 -19.67 -3.38 -2.42
CA ALA A 135 -18.39 -2.80 -2.00
C ALA A 135 -17.31 -3.88 -2.02
N ALA A 136 -16.10 -3.56 -2.46
CA ALA A 136 -15.02 -4.55 -2.48
C ALA A 136 -13.68 -3.90 -2.14
N ARG A 137 -12.75 -4.73 -1.71
CA ARG A 137 -11.36 -4.37 -1.41
C ARG A 137 -10.41 -5.31 -2.11
N ASP A 138 -9.26 -4.80 -2.53
CA ASP A 138 -8.23 -5.53 -3.24
C ASP A 138 -7.71 -6.75 -2.46
N PRO A 139 -7.10 -7.73 -3.17
CA PRO A 139 -6.70 -9.03 -2.64
C PRO A 139 -5.92 -9.01 -1.33
N ILE A 140 -5.00 -8.06 -1.18
CA ILE A 140 -4.05 -8.00 -0.05
C ILE A 140 -4.42 -6.90 0.95
N GLY A 141 -5.24 -5.93 0.55
CA GLY A 141 -5.64 -4.80 1.37
C GLY A 141 -4.62 -3.67 1.32
N ILE A 142 -4.01 -3.46 0.14
CA ILE A 142 -3.10 -2.35 -0.15
C ILE A 142 -3.82 -1.01 0.07
N THR A 143 -5.07 -0.93 -0.36
CA THR A 143 -5.94 0.22 -0.06
C THR A 143 -6.54 0.07 1.34
N THR A 144 -6.75 1.16 2.08
CA THR A 144 -7.47 1.12 3.35
C THR A 144 -8.97 1.30 3.14
N PHE A 145 -9.77 0.53 3.88
CA PHE A 145 -11.22 0.53 3.74
C PHE A 145 -11.88 -0.06 4.98
N TYR A 146 -12.97 0.56 5.42
CA TYR A 146 -13.69 0.24 6.64
C TYR A 146 -15.18 0.14 6.35
N GLN A 147 -15.86 -0.71 7.13
CA GLN A 147 -17.30 -0.87 7.13
C GLN A 147 -17.84 -0.55 8.53
N GLY A 148 -18.95 0.17 8.60
CA GLY A 148 -19.55 0.61 9.85
C GLY A 148 -21.06 0.43 9.90
N TRP A 149 -21.57 0.30 11.12
CA TRP A 149 -22.99 0.21 11.44
C TRP A 149 -23.32 1.09 12.64
N SER A 150 -24.58 1.50 12.71
CA SER A 150 -25.13 2.31 13.81
C SER A 150 -26.34 1.61 14.39
N SER A 151 -26.38 1.41 15.70
CA SER A 151 -27.55 0.90 16.40
C SER A 151 -28.76 1.84 16.31
N LYS A 152 -28.51 3.13 16.02
CA LYS A 152 -29.55 4.15 15.79
C LYS A 152 -30.20 4.02 14.42
N GLU A 153 -29.45 3.55 13.43
CA GLU A 153 -29.87 3.46 12.03
C GLU A 153 -29.63 2.03 11.49
N PRO A 154 -30.35 1.02 11.99
CA PRO A 154 -30.04 -0.40 11.75
C PRO A 154 -30.17 -0.84 10.29
N GLY A 155 -30.89 -0.06 9.45
CA GLY A 155 -30.99 -0.32 8.01
C GLY A 155 -29.86 0.29 7.18
N ALA A 156 -29.00 1.12 7.79
CA ALA A 156 -27.92 1.81 7.11
C ALA A 156 -26.58 1.06 7.25
N VAL A 157 -25.79 1.08 6.19
CA VAL A 157 -24.42 0.53 6.18
C VAL A 157 -23.47 1.59 5.64
N TYR A 158 -22.38 1.81 6.37
CA TYR A 158 -21.42 2.87 6.08
C TYR A 158 -20.11 2.27 5.58
N PHE A 159 -19.46 2.99 4.65
CA PHE A 159 -18.16 2.62 4.11
C PHE A 159 -17.26 3.84 4.06
N ALA A 160 -15.98 3.68 4.41
CA ALA A 160 -15.02 4.77 4.27
C ALA A 160 -13.59 4.27 4.08
N SER A 161 -12.73 5.08 3.46
CA SER A 161 -11.30 4.77 3.33
C SER A 161 -10.53 4.81 4.66
N GLU A 162 -11.01 5.59 5.64
CA GLU A 162 -10.40 5.78 6.96
C GLU A 162 -11.49 5.76 8.05
N LEU A 163 -11.14 5.21 9.22
CA LEU A 163 -12.03 5.02 10.37
C LEU A 163 -12.56 6.35 10.96
N LYS A 164 -11.81 7.44 10.83
CA LYS A 164 -12.16 8.81 11.27
C LYS A 164 -13.47 9.30 10.65
N CYS A 165 -13.79 8.83 9.45
CA CYS A 165 -15.07 9.15 8.81
C CYS A 165 -16.28 8.41 9.41
N LEU A 166 -16.07 7.43 10.29
CA LEU A 166 -17.13 6.51 10.76
C LEU A 166 -17.40 6.64 12.26
N HIS A 167 -16.39 6.81 13.10
CA HIS A 167 -16.51 6.68 14.57
C HIS A 167 -17.47 7.65 15.28
N THR A 168 -17.91 8.72 14.59
CA THR A 168 -18.90 9.66 15.13
C THR A 168 -20.34 9.29 14.83
N VAL A 169 -20.57 8.38 13.87
CA VAL A 169 -21.92 7.95 13.42
C VAL A 169 -22.15 6.44 13.55
N CYS A 170 -21.08 5.65 13.66
CA CYS A 170 -21.10 4.21 13.84
C CYS A 170 -20.65 3.83 15.25
N ASP A 171 -21.29 2.82 15.84
CA ASP A 171 -20.89 2.21 17.11
C ASP A 171 -20.19 0.85 16.91
N LYS A 172 -20.32 0.27 15.71
CA LYS A 172 -19.57 -0.91 15.26
C LYS A 172 -18.82 -0.55 13.98
N ILE A 173 -17.50 -0.71 14.00
CA ILE A 173 -16.63 -0.48 12.84
C ILE A 173 -15.68 -1.67 12.73
N VAL A 174 -15.48 -2.15 11.50
CA VAL A 174 -14.49 -3.17 11.18
C VAL A 174 -13.63 -2.70 10.01
N ALA A 175 -12.36 -3.11 10.00
CA ALA A 175 -11.58 -3.04 8.76
C ALA A 175 -12.23 -3.98 7.74
N PHE A 176 -12.58 -3.44 6.56
CA PHE A 176 -13.19 -4.25 5.50
C PHE A 176 -12.15 -5.29 5.06
N PRO A 177 -12.46 -6.60 5.08
CA PRO A 177 -11.45 -7.63 4.87
C PRO A 177 -10.86 -7.61 3.44
N PRO A 178 -9.54 -7.78 3.26
CA PRO A 178 -8.91 -7.88 1.94
C PRO A 178 -9.47 -9.02 1.08
N GLY A 179 -9.59 -8.81 -0.23
CA GLY A 179 -10.03 -9.85 -1.16
C GLY A 179 -11.49 -10.28 -0.95
N HIS A 180 -12.32 -9.39 -0.39
CA HIS A 180 -13.74 -9.63 -0.16
C HIS A 180 -14.63 -8.64 -0.91
N VAL A 181 -15.87 -9.06 -1.12
CA VAL A 181 -16.97 -8.29 -1.69
C VAL A 181 -18.16 -8.33 -0.74
N TYR A 182 -18.79 -7.19 -0.53
CA TYR A 182 -20.03 -7.03 0.21
C TYR A 182 -21.19 -6.84 -0.77
N ASP A 183 -22.32 -7.46 -0.46
CA ASP A 183 -23.56 -7.30 -1.21
C ASP A 183 -24.69 -6.88 -0.27
N SER A 184 -25.28 -5.70 -0.50
CA SER A 184 -26.39 -5.22 0.33
C SER A 184 -27.67 -6.05 0.19
N LYS A 185 -27.80 -6.86 -0.86
CA LYS A 185 -28.96 -7.74 -1.04
C LYS A 185 -28.97 -8.89 -0.03
N THR A 186 -27.80 -9.43 0.30
CA THR A 186 -27.63 -10.50 1.31
C THR A 186 -27.23 -9.93 2.67
N GLY A 187 -26.61 -8.76 2.70
CA GLY A 187 -25.99 -8.17 3.89
C GLY A 187 -24.66 -8.86 4.26
N GLU A 188 -24.11 -9.69 3.37
CA GLU A 188 -22.92 -10.50 3.63
C GLU A 188 -21.67 -9.94 2.96
N THR A 189 -20.53 -10.16 3.62
CA THR A 189 -19.19 -9.89 3.08
C THR A 189 -18.50 -11.23 2.82
N THR A 190 -18.29 -11.58 1.56
CA THR A 190 -17.76 -12.88 1.12
C THR A 190 -16.42 -12.72 0.42
N ARG A 191 -15.57 -13.75 0.52
CA ARG A 191 -14.23 -13.73 -0.07
C ARG A 191 -14.27 -14.11 -1.54
N TYR A 192 -13.76 -13.25 -2.41
CA TYR A 192 -13.62 -13.54 -3.85
C TYR A 192 -12.22 -14.07 -4.20
N PHE A 193 -11.18 -13.53 -3.54
CA PHE A 193 -9.78 -13.84 -3.88
C PHE A 193 -9.30 -15.15 -3.23
N ASN A 194 -8.92 -16.16 -4.02
CA ASN A 194 -8.50 -17.46 -3.54
C ASN A 194 -7.17 -17.94 -4.21
N PRO A 195 -6.00 -17.41 -3.82
CA PRO A 195 -4.73 -17.81 -4.42
C PRO A 195 -4.28 -19.18 -3.91
N SER A 196 -3.43 -19.86 -4.68
CA SER A 196 -2.99 -21.23 -4.37
C SER A 196 -2.18 -21.33 -3.06
N TRP A 197 -1.41 -20.29 -2.73
CA TRP A 197 -0.56 -20.20 -1.54
C TRP A 197 -1.31 -19.83 -0.25
N TRP A 198 -2.62 -19.58 -0.28
CA TRP A 198 -3.32 -19.04 0.88
C TRP A 198 -3.39 -19.99 2.08
N ASN A 199 -3.43 -21.30 1.84
CA ASN A 199 -3.52 -22.28 2.91
C ASN A 199 -2.12 -22.63 3.41
N PRO A 200 -1.71 -22.21 4.63
CA PRO A 200 -0.36 -22.47 5.14
C PRO A 200 -0.06 -23.97 5.32
N ALA A 201 -1.10 -24.82 5.38
CA ALA A 201 -0.91 -26.27 5.43
C ALA A 201 -0.46 -26.88 4.08
N LYS A 202 -0.59 -26.13 2.97
CA LYS A 202 -0.14 -26.56 1.63
C LYS A 202 1.24 -25.97 1.35
N VAL A 203 2.27 -26.62 1.87
CA VAL A 203 3.65 -26.14 1.72
C VAL A 203 4.17 -26.47 0.31
N PRO A 204 4.58 -25.46 -0.48
CA PRO A 204 5.03 -25.68 -1.85
C PRO A 204 6.37 -26.43 -1.93
N ASP A 205 6.62 -27.06 -3.07
CA ASP A 205 7.85 -27.77 -3.42
C ASP A 205 8.42 -27.37 -4.79
N THR A 206 7.83 -26.33 -5.42
CA THR A 206 8.29 -25.83 -6.72
C THR A 206 9.71 -25.27 -6.59
N PRO A 207 10.69 -25.75 -7.39
CA PRO A 207 12.04 -25.18 -7.38
C PRO A 207 12.03 -23.73 -7.87
N VAL A 208 12.98 -22.93 -7.38
CA VAL A 208 13.11 -21.54 -7.83
C VAL A 208 13.63 -21.47 -9.27
N ASP A 209 12.90 -20.75 -10.13
CA ASP A 209 13.41 -20.23 -11.39
C ASP A 209 13.71 -18.74 -11.23
N TYR A 210 15.00 -18.40 -11.24
CA TYR A 210 15.47 -17.03 -11.05
C TYR A 210 15.03 -16.07 -12.16
N LYS A 211 14.90 -16.55 -13.40
CA LYS A 211 14.47 -15.72 -14.53
C LYS A 211 12.99 -15.43 -14.45
N VAL A 212 12.17 -16.44 -14.14
CA VAL A 212 10.73 -16.26 -13.93
C VAL A 212 10.47 -15.31 -12.76
N LEU A 213 11.20 -15.47 -11.65
CA LEU A 213 11.06 -14.56 -10.50
C LEU A 213 11.45 -13.11 -10.85
N ARG A 214 12.54 -12.91 -11.59
CA ARG A 214 12.96 -11.59 -12.09
C ARG A 214 11.90 -10.98 -13.00
N GLN A 215 11.47 -11.72 -14.02
CA GLN A 215 10.50 -11.26 -15.02
C GLN A 215 9.14 -10.91 -14.39
N ALA A 216 8.69 -11.69 -13.41
CA ALA A 216 7.46 -11.42 -12.68
C ALA A 216 7.53 -10.09 -11.91
N LEU A 217 8.67 -9.79 -11.26
CA LEU A 217 8.84 -8.49 -10.58
C LEU A 217 8.97 -7.34 -11.60
N GLU A 218 9.67 -7.55 -12.71
CA GLU A 218 9.78 -6.55 -13.77
C GLU A 218 8.42 -6.17 -14.34
N LYS A 219 7.61 -7.18 -14.69
CA LYS A 219 6.23 -7.02 -15.15
C LYS A 219 5.39 -6.28 -14.11
N SER A 220 5.50 -6.67 -12.84
CA SER A 220 4.79 -5.99 -11.75
C SER A 220 5.13 -4.49 -11.65
N VAL A 221 6.41 -4.12 -11.78
CA VAL A 221 6.83 -2.72 -11.77
C VAL A 221 6.30 -1.98 -13.00
N ARG A 222 6.40 -2.57 -14.21
CA ARG A 222 5.89 -1.97 -15.46
C ARG A 222 4.41 -1.60 -15.35
N LYS A 223 3.56 -2.55 -14.94
CA LYS A 223 2.12 -2.32 -14.70
C LYS A 223 1.83 -1.08 -13.86
N ARG A 224 2.68 -0.81 -12.86
CA ARG A 224 2.53 0.27 -11.87
C ARG A 224 3.11 1.61 -12.32
N LEU A 225 3.73 1.71 -13.49
CA LEU A 225 4.16 2.98 -14.09
C LEU A 225 3.01 3.74 -14.78
N MET A 226 1.81 3.15 -14.87
CA MET A 226 0.60 3.76 -15.42
C MET A 226 0.25 5.10 -14.73
N ALA A 227 0.54 6.24 -15.33
CA ALA A 227 0.22 7.56 -14.78
C ALA A 227 0.22 8.67 -15.84
N GLU A 228 -0.67 9.66 -15.71
CA GLU A 228 -0.67 10.90 -16.52
C GLU A 228 0.04 12.07 -15.82
N VAL A 229 0.61 11.83 -14.63
CA VAL A 229 1.19 12.86 -13.75
C VAL A 229 2.62 12.50 -13.34
N PRO A 230 3.42 13.47 -12.86
CA PRO A 230 4.76 13.19 -12.34
C PRO A 230 4.76 12.16 -11.21
N PHE A 231 5.64 11.17 -11.35
CA PHE A 231 5.87 10.12 -10.35
C PHE A 231 7.34 10.01 -9.96
N GLY A 232 7.63 9.23 -8.93
CA GLY A 232 8.99 8.88 -8.52
C GLY A 232 9.08 7.54 -7.80
N VAL A 233 10.19 7.33 -7.09
CA VAL A 233 10.43 6.10 -6.31
C VAL A 233 10.93 6.46 -4.91
N LEU A 234 10.45 5.74 -3.90
CA LEU A 234 11.08 5.75 -2.59
C LEU A 234 12.34 4.90 -2.65
N LEU A 235 13.47 5.41 -2.14
CA LEU A 235 14.78 4.78 -2.23
C LEU A 235 15.49 4.89 -0.87
N SER A 236 15.52 3.81 -0.09
CA SER A 236 16.26 3.75 1.18
C SER A 236 17.68 3.23 1.03
N GLY A 237 18.06 2.76 -0.16
CA GLY A 237 19.32 2.02 -0.36
C GLY A 237 19.30 0.59 0.23
N GLY A 238 18.15 0.13 0.73
CA GLY A 238 17.89 -1.28 0.97
C GLY A 238 17.57 -2.02 -0.33
N LEU A 239 17.71 -3.35 -0.32
CA LEU A 239 17.52 -4.20 -1.51
C LEU A 239 16.20 -3.90 -2.24
N ASP A 240 15.09 -3.88 -1.51
CA ASP A 240 13.74 -3.93 -2.08
C ASP A 240 13.42 -2.65 -2.86
N SER A 241 13.58 -1.49 -2.21
CA SER A 241 13.40 -0.20 -2.87
C SER A 241 14.39 0.03 -4.01
N SER A 242 15.60 -0.54 -3.90
CA SER A 242 16.64 -0.38 -4.92
C SER A 242 16.31 -1.20 -6.17
N LEU A 243 15.80 -2.44 -6.02
CA LEU A 243 15.32 -3.25 -7.14
C LEU A 243 14.13 -2.56 -7.84
N THR A 244 13.15 -2.08 -7.08
CA THR A 244 12.02 -1.32 -7.64
C THR A 244 12.50 -0.09 -8.43
N ALA A 245 13.43 0.69 -7.87
CA ALA A 245 14.01 1.85 -8.53
C ALA A 245 14.80 1.48 -9.79
N ALA A 246 15.58 0.39 -9.76
CA ALA A 246 16.39 -0.08 -10.87
C ALA A 246 15.51 -0.48 -12.07
N ILE A 247 14.47 -1.27 -11.82
CA ILE A 247 13.52 -1.69 -12.85
C ILE A 247 12.78 -0.47 -13.42
N ALA A 248 12.26 0.41 -12.57
CA ALA A 248 11.57 1.63 -13.01
C ALA A 248 12.48 2.52 -13.87
N GLN A 249 13.75 2.69 -13.48
CA GLN A 249 14.71 3.49 -14.23
C GLN A 249 15.02 2.88 -15.60
N ARG A 250 15.16 1.55 -15.69
CA ARG A 250 15.36 0.83 -16.96
C ARG A 250 14.19 1.07 -17.91
N GLU A 251 12.96 0.96 -17.42
CA GLU A 251 11.76 1.22 -18.22
C GLU A 251 11.66 2.69 -18.65
N VAL A 252 11.88 3.64 -17.74
CA VAL A 252 11.90 5.08 -18.10
C VAL A 252 12.97 5.36 -19.16
N THR A 253 14.13 4.71 -19.07
CA THR A 253 15.22 4.88 -20.05
C THR A 253 14.86 4.27 -21.40
N ARG A 254 14.27 3.08 -21.42
CA ARG A 254 13.76 2.41 -22.63
C ARG A 254 12.72 3.28 -23.34
N LEU A 255 11.74 3.78 -22.59
CA LEU A 255 10.65 4.63 -23.07
C LEU A 255 11.18 5.96 -23.65
N ARG A 256 12.17 6.57 -22.99
CA ARG A 256 12.86 7.77 -23.52
C ARG A 256 13.57 7.51 -24.83
N LYS A 257 14.28 6.38 -24.94
CA LYS A 257 14.98 6.00 -26.16
C LYS A 257 14.00 5.81 -27.32
N GLN A 258 12.91 5.08 -27.10
CA GLN A 258 11.86 4.89 -28.10
C GLN A 258 11.23 6.22 -28.55
N ALA A 259 10.93 7.12 -27.61
CA ALA A 259 10.35 8.43 -27.95
C ALA A 259 11.31 9.30 -28.78
N LEU A 260 12.62 9.26 -28.51
CA LEU A 260 13.64 9.93 -29.32
C LEU A 260 13.75 9.33 -30.72
N GLU A 261 13.67 8.00 -30.85
CA GLU A 261 13.72 7.29 -32.13
C GLU A 261 12.48 7.54 -32.99
N ALA A 262 11.32 7.72 -32.37
CA ALA A 262 10.04 7.94 -33.06
C ALA A 262 9.83 9.36 -33.62
N ASN A 263 10.74 10.32 -33.38
CA ASN A 263 10.64 11.72 -33.85
C ASN A 263 9.26 12.39 -33.61
N GLY A 264 8.52 11.96 -32.59
CA GLY A 264 7.19 12.48 -32.26
C GLY A 264 6.03 12.02 -33.17
N ASN A 265 6.24 11.07 -34.10
CA ASN A 265 5.17 10.53 -34.95
C ASN A 265 4.79 9.11 -34.54
N VAL A 266 3.88 9.00 -33.57
CA VAL A 266 3.07 7.80 -33.35
C VAL A 266 1.69 8.27 -32.90
N PHE A 267 0.70 8.23 -33.80
CA PHE A 267 -0.71 8.26 -33.41
C PHE A 267 -1.40 7.10 -34.14
N PRO A 268 -1.62 5.96 -33.48
CA PRO A 268 -2.67 5.04 -33.89
C PRO A 268 -4.02 5.75 -33.74
N THR A 269 -5.06 5.21 -34.34
CA THR A 269 -6.44 5.61 -34.06
C THR A 269 -6.69 5.66 -32.54
N GLU A 270 -7.21 6.79 -32.04
CA GLU A 270 -7.57 6.92 -30.64
C GLU A 270 -8.98 6.35 -30.43
N ASN A 271 -9.06 5.18 -29.79
CA ASN A 271 -10.35 4.63 -29.35
C ASN A 271 -10.28 4.18 -27.89
N ALA A 272 -10.63 5.10 -27.00
CA ALA A 272 -10.66 4.89 -25.55
C ALA A 272 -11.60 3.76 -25.12
N ASP A 273 -12.65 3.46 -25.89
CA ASP A 273 -13.55 2.32 -25.60
C ASP A 273 -12.82 0.99 -25.74
N THR A 274 -11.83 0.91 -26.63
CA THR A 274 -10.96 -0.27 -26.82
C THR A 274 -9.64 -0.21 -26.04
N GLY A 275 -9.43 0.84 -25.24
CA GLY A 275 -8.21 1.07 -24.46
C GLY A 275 -7.01 1.55 -25.28
N GLU A 276 -7.21 1.91 -26.55
CA GLU A 276 -6.19 2.52 -27.42
C GLU A 276 -5.94 3.97 -27.00
N GLY A 277 -4.67 4.39 -26.95
CA GLY A 277 -4.28 5.75 -26.54
C GLY A 277 -4.30 6.03 -25.03
N LEU A 278 -4.80 5.10 -24.20
CA LEU A 278 -4.83 5.26 -22.73
C LEU A 278 -3.52 4.82 -22.08
N VAL A 279 -3.10 5.47 -20.99
CA VAL A 279 -1.95 5.03 -20.17
C VAL A 279 -2.16 3.63 -19.59
N GLY A 280 -1.12 2.79 -19.56
CA GLY A 280 -1.18 1.42 -19.01
C GLY A 280 -0.50 0.41 -19.92
N ILE A 281 -0.50 -0.86 -19.50
CA ILE A 281 0.10 -1.95 -20.27
C ILE A 281 -0.82 -2.45 -21.40
N ASP A 282 -0.22 -2.95 -22.48
CA ASP A 282 -0.89 -3.65 -23.58
C ASP A 282 -0.92 -5.18 -23.37
N ASP A 283 -1.30 -5.94 -24.41
CA ASP A 283 -1.37 -7.41 -24.37
C ASP A 283 0.02 -8.08 -24.23
N ASP A 284 1.09 -7.36 -24.58
CA ASP A 284 2.48 -7.82 -24.51
C ASP A 284 3.20 -7.31 -23.24
N ASP A 285 2.47 -6.77 -22.26
CA ASP A 285 2.97 -6.17 -21.03
C ASP A 285 3.89 -4.94 -21.24
N HIS A 286 3.77 -4.28 -22.38
CA HIS A 286 4.48 -3.05 -22.74
C HIS A 286 3.66 -1.80 -22.39
N ILE A 287 4.35 -0.76 -21.93
CA ILE A 287 3.78 0.58 -21.75
C ILE A 287 3.95 1.34 -23.07
N ASP A 288 2.85 1.58 -23.78
CA ASP A 288 2.89 2.20 -25.12
C ASP A 288 2.58 3.70 -25.13
N THR A 289 1.96 4.21 -24.08
CA THR A 289 1.34 5.53 -24.07
C THR A 289 2.00 6.39 -22.99
N LEU A 290 2.88 7.27 -23.46
CA LEU A 290 3.66 8.19 -22.62
C LEU A 290 3.05 9.58 -22.70
N THR A 291 2.41 10.02 -21.63
CA THR A 291 1.97 11.41 -21.47
C THR A 291 3.06 12.31 -20.87
N TYR A 292 4.07 11.74 -20.21
CA TYR A 292 5.11 12.49 -19.51
C TYR A 292 6.43 11.70 -19.41
N LEU A 293 7.56 12.27 -19.87
CA LEU A 293 8.90 11.63 -19.85
C LEU A 293 9.94 12.36 -18.96
N PRO A 294 9.67 12.57 -17.67
CA PRO A 294 10.59 13.24 -16.77
C PRO A 294 11.77 12.32 -16.42
N GLN A 295 12.84 12.93 -15.90
CA GLN A 295 13.90 12.17 -15.26
C GLN A 295 13.31 11.53 -14.01
N LEU A 296 13.54 10.23 -13.80
CA LEU A 296 12.99 9.55 -12.64
C LEU A 296 13.53 10.20 -11.35
N ASN A 297 12.61 10.69 -10.52
CA ASN A 297 12.96 11.23 -9.21
C ASN A 297 13.01 10.08 -8.19
N SER A 298 14.05 10.05 -7.37
CA SER A 298 14.17 9.12 -6.24
C SER A 298 14.27 9.89 -4.93
N PHE A 299 13.67 9.36 -3.86
CA PHE A 299 13.51 10.06 -2.58
C PHE A 299 13.97 9.21 -1.41
N SER A 300 14.83 9.76 -0.55
CA SER A 300 15.20 9.14 0.72
C SER A 300 14.91 10.09 1.88
N ILE A 301 14.71 9.55 3.08
CA ILE A 301 14.62 10.33 4.30
C ILE A 301 15.43 9.71 5.44
N GLY A 302 16.02 10.54 6.28
CA GLY A 302 16.66 10.10 7.52
C GLY A 302 17.17 11.28 8.34
N LEU A 303 17.68 11.01 9.53
CA LEU A 303 18.47 11.98 10.27
C LEU A 303 19.73 12.36 9.48
N PRO A 304 20.32 13.55 9.72
CA PRO A 304 21.59 13.93 9.10
C PRO A 304 22.65 12.83 9.28
N GLY A 305 23.21 12.36 8.16
CA GLY A 305 24.26 11.32 8.15
C GLY A 305 23.77 9.87 8.29
N SER A 306 22.45 9.62 8.21
CA SER A 306 21.89 8.27 8.35
C SER A 306 22.47 7.24 7.35
N PRO A 307 22.58 5.96 7.75
CA PRO A 307 23.02 4.88 6.86
C PRO A 307 22.18 4.76 5.58
N ASP A 308 20.85 4.91 5.69
CA ASP A 308 19.94 4.83 4.55
C ASP A 308 20.22 5.92 3.51
N ASN A 309 20.43 7.16 3.95
CA ASN A 309 20.73 8.26 3.01
C ASN A 309 22.06 8.03 2.26
N LYS A 310 23.06 7.44 2.92
CA LYS A 310 24.35 7.12 2.28
C LYS A 310 24.19 6.04 1.21
N ALA A 311 23.46 4.96 1.53
CA ALA A 311 23.21 3.87 0.61
C ALA A 311 22.27 4.27 -0.54
N ALA A 312 21.23 5.05 -0.26
CA ALA A 312 20.31 5.57 -1.26
C ALA A 312 21.05 6.45 -2.29
N LEU A 313 21.96 7.32 -1.82
CA LEU A 313 22.76 8.17 -2.70
C LEU A 313 23.66 7.36 -3.62
N GLU A 314 24.22 6.24 -3.14
CA GLU A 314 25.01 5.35 -3.96
C GLU A 314 24.17 4.70 -5.07
N VAL A 315 23.03 4.12 -4.70
CA VAL A 315 22.12 3.49 -5.68
C VAL A 315 21.64 4.53 -6.69
N ALA A 316 21.29 5.73 -6.23
CA ALA A 316 20.88 6.82 -7.10
C ALA A 316 21.95 7.21 -8.12
N LYS A 317 23.22 7.28 -7.72
CA LYS A 317 24.36 7.56 -8.60
C LYS A 317 24.54 6.45 -9.64
N PHE A 318 24.45 5.20 -9.22
CA PHE A 318 24.54 4.05 -10.10
C PHE A 318 23.41 4.04 -11.14
N LEU A 319 22.18 4.32 -10.71
CA LEU A 319 20.99 4.33 -11.59
C LEU A 319 20.85 5.60 -12.44
N GLY A 320 21.51 6.71 -12.09
CA GLY A 320 21.36 7.99 -12.77
C GLY A 320 20.02 8.71 -12.49
N THR A 321 19.36 8.39 -11.37
CA THR A 321 18.11 9.05 -10.96
C THR A 321 18.35 10.47 -10.44
N LYS A 322 17.34 11.36 -10.55
CA LYS A 322 17.36 12.66 -9.87
C LYS A 322 17.02 12.46 -8.40
N HIS A 323 18.05 12.34 -7.58
CA HIS A 323 17.89 11.96 -6.17
C HIS A 323 17.72 13.16 -5.24
N HIS A 324 16.76 13.03 -4.34
CA HIS A 324 16.43 14.02 -3.31
C HIS A 324 16.63 13.39 -1.94
N VAL A 325 17.75 13.75 -1.31
CA VAL A 325 18.04 13.36 0.07
C VAL A 325 17.31 14.32 1.00
N MET A 326 16.34 13.82 1.75
CA MET A 326 15.58 14.61 2.71
C MET A 326 16.03 14.30 4.13
N THR A 327 16.13 15.34 4.96
CA THR A 327 16.42 15.18 6.38
C THR A 327 15.26 15.63 7.25
N PHE A 328 15.18 15.11 8.47
CA PHE A 328 14.30 15.62 9.52
C PHE A 328 15.08 15.67 10.83
N THR A 329 14.62 16.49 11.78
CA THR A 329 15.14 16.54 13.14
C THR A 329 14.34 15.61 14.06
N ILE A 330 14.91 15.24 15.20
CA ILE A 330 14.18 14.50 16.24
C ILE A 330 12.91 15.24 16.66
N GLU A 331 13.01 16.57 16.82
CA GLU A 331 11.89 17.44 17.16
C GLU A 331 10.79 17.43 16.08
N ASP A 332 11.15 17.49 14.79
CA ASP A 332 10.16 17.33 13.70
C ASP A 332 9.39 16.01 13.83
N GLY A 333 10.10 14.92 14.18
CA GLY A 333 9.51 13.61 14.36
C GLY A 333 8.58 13.55 15.58
N LEU A 334 9.02 14.03 16.73
CA LEU A 334 8.24 14.03 17.97
C LEU A 334 6.97 14.89 17.84
N ASN A 335 7.10 16.09 17.25
CA ASN A 335 5.98 17.01 17.04
C ASN A 335 4.94 16.45 16.05
N ALA A 336 5.33 15.54 15.17
CA ALA A 336 4.43 14.90 14.21
C ALA A 336 3.68 13.68 14.76
N LEU A 337 4.03 13.16 15.94
CA LEU A 337 3.51 11.87 16.44
C LEU A 337 1.98 11.82 16.54
N SER A 338 1.35 12.86 17.10
CA SER A 338 -0.10 12.91 17.26
C SER A 338 -0.82 12.91 15.90
N ASP A 339 -0.32 13.70 14.94
CA ASP A 339 -0.85 13.72 13.56
C ASP A 339 -0.65 12.37 12.86
N VAL A 340 0.52 11.75 13.03
CA VAL A 340 0.83 10.43 12.47
C VAL A 340 -0.15 9.39 13.01
N ILE A 341 -0.41 9.38 14.31
CA ILE A 341 -1.38 8.47 14.94
C ILE A 341 -2.80 8.73 14.43
N TYR A 342 -3.21 10.00 14.31
CA TYR A 342 -4.49 10.37 13.71
C TYR A 342 -4.60 9.88 12.26
N HIS A 343 -3.54 10.02 11.47
CA HIS A 343 -3.54 9.57 10.08
C HIS A 343 -3.55 8.05 9.95
N LEU A 344 -2.74 7.34 10.73
CA LEU A 344 -2.64 5.88 10.69
C LEU A 344 -3.82 5.16 11.32
N GLU A 345 -4.44 5.76 12.34
CA GLU A 345 -5.53 5.17 13.13
C GLU A 345 -5.06 3.88 13.83
N THR A 346 -3.86 3.94 14.41
CA THR A 346 -3.22 2.81 15.13
C THR A 346 -2.38 3.34 16.29
N TYR A 347 -2.16 2.49 17.30
CA TYR A 347 -1.20 2.68 18.39
C TYR A 347 -0.08 1.63 18.36
N ASP A 348 0.08 0.90 17.25
CA ASP A 348 1.16 -0.06 17.08
C ASP A 348 2.54 0.64 17.01
N VAL A 349 3.44 0.25 17.91
CA VAL A 349 4.76 0.87 18.07
C VAL A 349 5.60 0.78 16.80
N THR A 350 5.67 -0.40 16.18
CA THR A 350 6.48 -0.64 14.97
C THR A 350 5.99 0.22 13.82
N THR A 351 4.67 0.25 13.63
CA THR A 351 4.01 1.01 12.58
C THR A 351 4.28 2.50 12.77
N ILE A 352 4.05 3.07 13.97
CA ILE A 352 4.26 4.50 14.24
C ILE A 352 5.73 4.89 14.04
N ARG A 353 6.68 4.12 14.59
CA ARG A 353 8.12 4.37 14.45
C ARG A 353 8.54 4.51 12.98
N ALA A 354 8.07 3.61 12.13
CA ALA A 354 8.40 3.59 10.70
C ALA A 354 7.58 4.60 9.88
N SER A 355 6.35 4.89 10.29
CA SER A 355 5.46 5.81 9.59
C SER A 355 5.84 7.27 9.75
N THR A 356 6.42 7.69 10.88
CA THR A 356 6.74 9.11 11.10
C THR A 356 7.71 9.67 10.06
N PRO A 357 8.86 9.03 9.75
CA PRO A 357 9.70 9.48 8.65
C PRO A 357 8.98 9.43 7.29
N MET A 358 8.19 8.39 7.01
CA MET A 358 7.45 8.28 5.75
C MET A 358 6.41 9.39 5.57
N TYR A 359 5.72 9.78 6.65
CA TYR A 359 4.78 10.90 6.69
C TYR A 359 5.49 12.22 6.37
N LEU A 360 6.63 12.49 7.02
CA LEU A 360 7.44 13.69 6.78
C LEU A 360 8.02 13.73 5.36
N LEU A 361 8.47 12.58 4.84
CA LEU A 361 8.95 12.43 3.47
C LEU A 361 7.85 12.75 2.46
N SER A 362 6.65 12.20 2.67
CA SER A 362 5.51 12.37 1.78
C SER A 362 5.09 13.84 1.65
N ARG A 363 5.12 14.59 2.76
CA ARG A 363 4.90 16.04 2.76
C ARG A 363 5.83 16.78 1.81
N LYS A 364 7.11 16.45 1.86
CA LYS A 364 8.14 17.08 1.01
C LYS A 364 8.03 16.66 -0.45
N ILE A 365 7.75 15.38 -0.72
CA ILE A 365 7.49 14.88 -2.07
C ILE A 365 6.30 15.60 -2.70
N LYS A 366 5.19 15.76 -1.96
CA LYS A 366 4.01 16.50 -2.43
C LYS A 366 4.34 17.95 -2.77
N ALA A 367 5.15 18.62 -1.94
CA ALA A 367 5.57 20.00 -2.18
C ALA A 367 6.37 20.18 -3.49
N MET A 368 6.92 19.09 -4.04
CA MET A 368 7.62 19.06 -5.32
C MET A 368 6.70 18.77 -6.52
N GLY A 369 5.38 18.63 -6.30
CA GLY A 369 4.40 18.36 -7.35
C GLY A 369 4.29 16.89 -7.77
N ILE A 370 4.97 15.98 -7.09
CA ILE A 370 4.85 14.53 -7.34
C ILE A 370 3.57 14.00 -6.68
N LYS A 371 2.80 13.19 -7.41
CA LYS A 371 1.54 12.63 -6.91
C LYS A 371 1.58 11.11 -6.70
N MET A 372 2.56 10.42 -7.26
CA MET A 372 2.69 8.96 -7.15
C MET A 372 4.15 8.54 -6.91
N VAL A 373 4.35 7.53 -6.06
CA VAL A 373 5.65 6.89 -5.86
C VAL A 373 5.53 5.36 -5.85
N LEU A 374 6.55 4.68 -6.36
CA LEU A 374 6.74 3.25 -6.13
C LEU A 374 7.48 3.02 -4.80
N SER A 375 7.13 1.94 -4.08
CA SER A 375 7.77 1.50 -2.84
C SER A 375 8.12 0.01 -2.87
N GLY A 376 9.03 -0.41 -1.99
CA GLY A 376 9.51 -1.80 -1.87
C GLY A 376 8.80 -2.65 -0.80
N GLU A 377 7.70 -2.16 -0.23
CA GLU A 377 6.92 -2.84 0.81
C GLU A 377 6.38 -4.20 0.32
N GLY A 378 6.31 -5.19 1.21
CA GLY A 378 5.86 -6.56 0.90
C GLY A 378 6.99 -7.58 0.69
N SER A 379 8.19 -7.12 0.31
CA SER A 379 9.32 -8.02 0.02
C SER A 379 9.76 -8.83 1.25
N ASP A 380 9.82 -8.20 2.42
CA ASP A 380 10.27 -8.86 3.65
C ASP A 380 9.28 -9.95 4.09
N GLU A 381 7.99 -9.77 3.86
CA GLU A 381 6.93 -10.74 4.17
C GLU A 381 6.93 -11.96 3.24
N ILE A 382 7.24 -11.74 1.95
CA ILE A 382 7.24 -12.78 0.92
C ILE A 382 8.48 -13.69 1.02
N PHE A 383 9.63 -13.09 1.33
CA PHE A 383 10.94 -13.73 1.28
C PHE A 383 11.58 -13.96 2.65
N GLY A 384 10.87 -13.68 3.74
CA GLY A 384 11.39 -13.82 5.10
C GLY A 384 12.58 -12.90 5.38
N GLY A 385 12.44 -11.62 5.06
CA GLY A 385 13.50 -10.62 5.19
C GLY A 385 13.72 -10.09 6.60
N TYR A 386 12.76 -10.27 7.51
CA TYR A 386 12.93 -9.85 8.91
C TYR A 386 13.96 -10.73 9.63
N LEU A 387 14.82 -10.13 10.46
CA LEU A 387 15.92 -10.85 11.12
C LEU A 387 15.47 -12.02 12.01
N TYR A 388 14.23 -12.03 12.51
CA TYR A 388 13.72 -13.17 13.29
C TYR A 388 13.53 -14.43 12.44
N PHE A 389 13.44 -14.34 11.10
CA PHE A 389 13.36 -15.51 10.21
C PHE A 389 14.62 -16.38 10.25
N HIS A 390 15.76 -15.88 10.74
CA HIS A 390 16.93 -16.73 11.01
C HIS A 390 16.65 -17.81 12.06
N ALA A 391 15.65 -17.61 12.92
CA ALA A 391 15.23 -18.58 13.92
C ALA A 391 14.10 -19.51 13.44
N ALA A 392 13.72 -19.45 12.14
CA ALA A 392 12.72 -20.35 11.57
C ALA A 392 13.19 -21.81 11.71
N PRO A 393 12.41 -22.70 12.35
CA PRO A 393 12.87 -24.05 12.67
C PRO A 393 12.93 -24.99 11.45
N ASN A 394 12.05 -24.78 10.47
CA ASN A 394 11.94 -25.59 9.26
C ASN A 394 11.19 -24.82 8.15
N ARG A 395 11.10 -25.41 6.96
CA ARG A 395 10.49 -24.78 5.78
C ARG A 395 8.97 -24.60 5.95
N GLU A 396 8.31 -25.50 6.66
CA GLU A 396 6.86 -25.45 6.93
C GLU A 396 6.53 -24.23 7.80
N ALA A 397 7.26 -24.03 8.91
CA ALA A 397 7.09 -22.88 9.80
C ALA A 397 7.49 -21.56 9.11
N PHE A 398 8.51 -21.58 8.25
CA PHE A 398 8.87 -20.42 7.42
C PHE A 398 7.69 -20.02 6.52
N HIS A 399 7.08 -20.99 5.83
CA HIS A 399 5.94 -20.76 4.95
C HIS A 399 4.69 -20.28 5.71
N GLU A 400 4.37 -20.92 6.83
CA GLU A 400 3.25 -20.50 7.67
C GLU A 400 3.39 -19.03 8.09
N GLU A 401 4.60 -18.63 8.50
CA GLU A 401 4.86 -17.25 8.88
C GLU A 401 4.80 -16.28 7.70
N THR A 402 5.37 -16.59 6.53
CA THR A 402 5.26 -15.70 5.36
C THR A 402 3.82 -15.56 4.91
N VAL A 403 3.04 -16.64 4.87
CA VAL A 403 1.60 -16.61 4.57
C VAL A 403 0.85 -15.76 5.60
N ARG A 404 1.12 -15.93 6.89
CA ARG A 404 0.51 -15.13 7.96
C ARG A 404 0.85 -13.64 7.82
N ARG A 405 2.09 -13.31 7.47
CA ARG A 405 2.53 -11.92 7.26
C ARG A 405 1.86 -11.29 6.07
N VAL A 406 1.86 -11.95 4.91
CA VAL A 406 1.20 -11.44 3.70
C VAL A 406 -0.30 -11.22 3.95
N LYS A 407 -0.97 -12.12 4.66
CA LYS A 407 -2.39 -11.96 5.05
C LYS A 407 -2.66 -10.74 5.93
N ASN A 408 -1.72 -10.37 6.79
CA ASN A 408 -1.88 -9.29 7.77
C ASN A 408 -1.22 -7.97 7.36
N LEU A 409 -0.61 -7.89 6.16
CA LEU A 409 0.00 -6.67 5.62
C LEU A 409 -0.93 -5.45 5.70
N HIS A 410 -2.23 -5.65 5.47
CA HIS A 410 -3.24 -4.60 5.51
C HIS A 410 -3.44 -3.91 6.88
N LEU A 411 -2.86 -4.48 7.94
CA LEU A 411 -2.92 -3.95 9.31
C LEU A 411 -1.58 -3.33 9.77
N ALA A 412 -0.53 -3.44 8.98
CA ALA A 412 0.80 -2.96 9.31
C ALA A 412 1.44 -2.22 8.12
N ASP A 413 2.21 -2.91 7.28
CA ASP A 413 3.07 -2.28 6.26
C ASP A 413 2.25 -1.62 5.13
N CYS A 414 1.18 -2.26 4.66
CA CYS A 414 0.24 -1.61 3.73
C CYS A 414 -0.50 -0.45 4.40
N LEU A 415 -0.88 -0.58 5.68
CA LEU A 415 -1.54 0.48 6.44
C LEU A 415 -0.65 1.73 6.48
N ARG A 416 0.62 1.56 6.87
CA ARG A 416 1.64 2.61 6.89
C ARG A 416 1.83 3.21 5.51
N ALA A 417 2.18 2.39 4.51
CA ALA A 417 2.51 2.86 3.18
C ALA A 417 1.35 3.66 2.57
N ASN A 418 0.12 3.19 2.80
CA ASN A 418 -1.08 3.85 2.35
C ASN A 418 -1.34 5.18 3.07
N LYS A 419 -1.47 5.14 4.39
CA LYS A 419 -1.99 6.28 5.17
C LYS A 419 -0.93 7.36 5.37
N SER A 420 0.34 6.98 5.55
CA SER A 420 1.43 7.96 5.70
C SER A 420 1.64 8.78 4.42
N THR A 421 1.52 8.17 3.23
CA THR A 421 1.62 8.94 1.97
C THR A 421 0.34 9.67 1.65
N SER A 422 -0.82 9.04 1.87
CA SER A 422 -2.12 9.66 1.59
C SER A 422 -2.41 10.86 2.49
N ALA A 423 -1.80 10.96 3.68
CA ALA A 423 -1.86 12.15 4.52
C ALA A 423 -1.43 13.45 3.80
N TRP A 424 -0.68 13.32 2.70
CA TRP A 424 -0.22 14.44 1.89
C TRP A 424 -0.64 14.34 0.42
N GLY A 425 -1.69 13.58 0.11
CA GLY A 425 -2.17 13.43 -1.27
C GLY A 425 -1.12 12.84 -2.20
N LEU A 426 -0.36 11.87 -1.70
CA LEU A 426 0.65 11.08 -2.42
C LEU A 426 0.21 9.62 -2.47
N GLU A 427 0.12 9.05 -3.66
CA GLU A 427 -0.15 7.63 -3.88
C GLU A 427 1.13 6.80 -3.78
N ALA A 428 1.09 5.71 -3.00
CA ALA A 428 2.13 4.70 -2.97
C ALA A 428 1.67 3.43 -3.71
N ARG A 429 2.53 2.92 -4.59
CA ARG A 429 2.33 1.66 -5.32
C ARG A 429 3.38 0.64 -4.91
N VAL A 430 2.98 -0.61 -4.75
CA VAL A 430 3.78 -1.68 -4.11
C VAL A 430 3.91 -2.90 -5.04
N PRO A 431 4.92 -2.93 -5.94
CA PRO A 431 5.09 -4.00 -6.92
C PRO A 431 5.24 -5.41 -6.33
N PHE A 432 5.84 -5.54 -5.14
CA PHE A 432 5.97 -6.85 -4.50
C PHE A 432 4.61 -7.48 -4.13
N LEU A 433 3.52 -6.72 -4.10
CA LEU A 433 2.18 -7.21 -3.75
C LEU A 433 1.27 -7.43 -4.97
N ASP A 434 1.86 -7.49 -6.16
CA ASP A 434 1.15 -7.89 -7.37
C ASP A 434 0.63 -9.33 -7.29
N LYS A 435 -0.58 -9.59 -7.78
CA LYS A 435 -1.20 -10.91 -7.71
C LYS A 435 -0.35 -11.99 -8.38
N GLU A 436 0.17 -11.70 -9.57
CA GLU A 436 0.95 -12.65 -10.38
C GLU A 436 2.35 -12.86 -9.77
N PHE A 437 2.96 -11.78 -9.26
CA PHE A 437 4.21 -11.89 -8.53
C PHE A 437 4.06 -12.67 -7.21
N LEU A 438 2.98 -12.48 -6.47
CA LEU A 438 2.69 -13.25 -5.26
C LEU A 438 2.44 -14.72 -5.61
N GLU A 439 1.67 -15.00 -6.66
CA GLU A 439 1.43 -16.37 -7.13
C GLU A 439 2.75 -17.06 -7.50
N THR A 440 3.66 -16.35 -8.17
CA THR A 440 4.98 -16.87 -8.53
C THR A 440 5.85 -17.07 -7.29
N SER A 441 6.02 -16.03 -6.48
CA SER A 441 6.99 -16.00 -5.39
C SER A 441 6.56 -16.85 -4.19
N MET A 442 5.26 -16.92 -3.85
CA MET A 442 4.76 -17.66 -2.69
C MET A 442 4.67 -19.17 -2.93
N ASN A 443 4.67 -19.62 -4.20
CA ASN A 443 4.67 -21.04 -4.57
C ASN A 443 6.07 -21.65 -4.78
N ILE A 444 7.14 -20.89 -4.54
CA ILE A 444 8.51 -21.42 -4.48
C ILE A 444 8.70 -22.22 -3.19
N ASP A 445 9.42 -23.35 -3.25
CA ASP A 445 9.80 -24.16 -2.08
C ASP A 445 10.38 -23.25 -0.98
N PRO A 446 9.77 -23.17 0.21
CA PRO A 446 10.24 -22.30 1.27
C PRO A 446 11.67 -22.65 1.73
N LYS A 447 12.13 -23.88 1.50
CA LYS A 447 13.53 -24.27 1.74
C LYS A 447 14.51 -23.40 0.96
N GLU A 448 14.15 -22.96 -0.24
CA GLU A 448 15.00 -22.06 -1.04
C GLU A 448 15.09 -20.66 -0.44
N LYS A 449 14.05 -20.24 0.30
CA LYS A 449 13.97 -18.94 0.99
C LYS A 449 14.60 -18.94 2.38
N MET A 450 14.78 -20.11 2.99
CA MET A 450 15.34 -20.24 4.33
C MET A 450 16.74 -19.65 4.40
N ILE A 451 16.99 -18.95 5.52
CA ILE A 451 18.27 -18.34 5.81
C ILE A 451 19.20 -19.43 6.36
N THR A 452 20.40 -19.52 5.81
CA THR A 452 21.42 -20.51 6.20
C THR A 452 22.77 -19.84 6.38
N LYS A 453 23.82 -20.61 6.70
CA LYS A 453 25.19 -20.06 6.78
C LYS A 453 25.68 -19.49 5.44
N ASP A 454 25.22 -20.06 4.32
CA ASP A 454 25.65 -19.70 2.98
C ASP A 454 24.66 -18.77 2.25
N ARG A 455 23.46 -18.60 2.81
CA ARG A 455 22.37 -17.80 2.22
C ARG A 455 21.84 -16.80 3.23
N LEU A 456 22.10 -15.52 2.96
CA LEU A 456 21.52 -14.39 3.70
C LEU A 456 20.00 -14.26 3.44
N GLU A 457 19.36 -13.38 4.19
CA GLU A 457 17.94 -13.07 4.00
C GLU A 457 17.63 -12.64 2.56
N LYS A 458 16.48 -13.11 2.05
CA LYS A 458 16.01 -12.83 0.69
C LYS A 458 17.00 -13.25 -0.39
N TYR A 459 17.79 -14.30 -0.15
CA TYR A 459 18.80 -14.79 -1.10
C TYR A 459 18.25 -14.99 -2.51
N ILE A 460 17.07 -15.60 -2.66
CA ILE A 460 16.55 -15.95 -3.99
C ILE A 460 16.21 -14.75 -4.86
N ILE A 461 15.72 -13.64 -4.28
CA ILE A 461 15.44 -12.43 -5.05
C ILE A 461 16.74 -11.66 -5.33
N ARG A 462 17.75 -11.74 -4.45
CA ARG A 462 19.10 -11.20 -4.73
C ARG A 462 19.72 -11.94 -5.90
N LYS A 463 19.73 -13.27 -5.87
CA LYS A 463 20.27 -14.10 -6.96
C LYS A 463 19.45 -13.95 -8.24
N ALA A 464 18.14 -13.76 -8.15
CA ALA A 464 17.33 -13.44 -9.31
C ALA A 464 17.77 -12.15 -10.01
N PHE A 465 18.37 -11.19 -9.33
CA PHE A 465 18.83 -9.92 -9.93
C PHE A 465 20.36 -9.80 -10.03
N ASP A 466 21.08 -10.86 -9.71
CA ASP A 466 22.50 -11.02 -9.97
C ASP A 466 22.68 -11.47 -11.42
N THR A 467 23.26 -10.60 -12.25
CA THR A 467 23.51 -10.85 -13.66
C THR A 467 24.98 -11.14 -13.95
N SER A 468 25.81 -11.39 -12.93
CA SER A 468 27.26 -11.61 -13.10
C SER A 468 27.61 -12.83 -13.95
N ASP A 469 26.68 -13.78 -14.07
CA ASP A 469 26.78 -14.99 -14.89
C ASP A 469 26.07 -14.86 -16.26
N GLU A 470 25.53 -13.68 -16.60
CA GLU A 470 24.80 -13.43 -17.84
C GLU A 470 25.62 -12.52 -18.81
N PRO A 471 26.18 -13.08 -19.90
CA PRO A 471 26.99 -12.31 -20.84
C PRO A 471 26.21 -11.14 -21.47
N GLY A 472 26.71 -9.92 -21.30
CA GLY A 472 26.12 -8.70 -21.87
C GLY A 472 24.91 -8.15 -21.12
N ALA A 473 24.52 -8.77 -19.99
CA ALA A 473 23.48 -8.22 -19.14
C ALA A 473 24.06 -7.14 -18.21
N GLU A 474 23.52 -5.93 -18.29
CA GLU A 474 23.88 -4.85 -17.36
C GLU A 474 23.42 -5.19 -15.94
N PRO A 475 24.22 -4.88 -14.90
CA PRO A 475 23.83 -5.09 -13.51
C PRO A 475 22.63 -4.22 -13.10
N TYR A 476 21.72 -4.77 -12.28
CA TYR A 476 20.57 -4.01 -11.77
C TYR A 476 20.97 -3.08 -10.63
N LEU A 477 21.95 -3.49 -9.81
CA LEU A 477 22.41 -2.77 -8.63
C LEU A 477 23.93 -2.93 -8.48
N PRO A 478 24.60 -2.04 -7.71
CA PRO A 478 25.95 -2.30 -7.25
C PRO A 478 25.98 -3.59 -6.38
N ASP A 479 27.01 -4.43 -6.55
CA ASP A 479 27.19 -5.66 -5.76
C ASP A 479 27.04 -5.44 -4.25
N LYS A 480 27.61 -4.33 -3.75
CA LYS A 480 27.58 -3.99 -2.33
C LYS A 480 26.21 -3.60 -1.79
N ILE A 481 25.25 -3.31 -2.68
CA ILE A 481 23.83 -3.11 -2.35
C ILE A 481 23.07 -4.42 -2.54
N LEU A 482 23.29 -5.12 -3.65
CA LEU A 482 22.61 -6.38 -3.98
C LEU A 482 22.83 -7.44 -2.90
N TRP A 483 24.00 -7.47 -2.28
CA TRP A 483 24.38 -8.42 -1.23
C TRP A 483 24.49 -7.78 0.16
N ARG A 484 23.97 -6.55 0.35
CA ARG A 484 23.92 -5.88 1.64
C ARG A 484 22.94 -6.59 2.59
N GLN A 485 23.38 -6.89 3.81
CA GLN A 485 22.49 -7.38 4.87
C GLN A 485 21.35 -6.38 5.17
N LYS A 486 20.17 -6.90 5.45
CA LYS A 486 18.98 -6.13 5.82
C LYS A 486 19.22 -5.19 7.00
N GLU A 487 18.82 -3.94 6.81
CA GLU A 487 18.60 -2.96 7.87
C GLU A 487 17.10 -2.65 7.93
N GLN A 488 16.51 -2.66 9.13
CA GLN A 488 15.10 -2.29 9.31
C GLN A 488 14.94 -0.78 9.16
N PHE A 489 13.82 -0.34 8.58
CA PHE A 489 13.61 1.07 8.23
C PHE A 489 13.76 2.02 9.43
N SER A 490 13.18 1.68 10.59
CA SER A 490 13.26 2.49 11.80
C SER A 490 14.68 2.64 12.35
N ASP A 491 15.57 1.69 12.06
CA ASP A 491 16.98 1.75 12.46
C ASP A 491 17.82 2.49 11.40
N GLY A 492 17.53 2.26 10.11
CA GLY A 492 18.23 2.84 8.96
C GLY A 492 18.04 4.35 8.81
N VAL A 493 16.90 4.89 9.28
CA VAL A 493 16.65 6.35 9.32
C VAL A 493 17.56 7.09 10.30
N GLY A 494 18.20 6.38 11.24
CA GLY A 494 19.19 6.92 12.17
C GLY A 494 18.90 6.54 13.63
N TYR A 495 19.91 6.00 14.31
CA TYR A 495 19.77 5.40 15.65
C TYR A 495 19.16 6.33 16.72
N GLY A 496 19.45 7.62 16.66
CA GLY A 496 18.91 8.59 17.61
C GLY A 496 17.38 8.74 17.56
N TRP A 497 16.70 8.27 16.51
CA TRP A 497 15.25 8.38 16.39
C TRP A 497 14.51 7.52 17.42
N ILE A 498 14.79 6.22 17.45
CA ILE A 498 14.12 5.31 18.38
C ILE A 498 14.51 5.62 19.83
N ASP A 499 15.77 6.01 20.06
CA ASP A 499 16.23 6.34 21.40
C ASP A 499 15.49 7.58 21.93
N ALA A 500 15.31 8.61 21.10
CA ALA A 500 14.51 9.79 21.46
C ALA A 500 13.02 9.46 21.72
N LEU A 501 12.43 8.52 20.99
CA LEU A 501 11.06 8.05 21.24
C LEU A 501 10.93 7.40 22.62
N LYS A 502 11.88 6.54 22.99
CA LYS A 502 11.91 5.89 24.30
C LYS A 502 12.13 6.90 25.42
N ASP A 503 13.08 7.81 25.26
CA ASP A 503 13.38 8.85 26.25
C ASP A 503 12.16 9.77 26.48
N ASN A 504 11.44 10.13 25.41
CA ASN A 504 10.22 10.92 25.54
C ASN A 504 9.08 10.12 26.16
N ALA A 505 8.92 8.84 25.82
CA ALA A 505 7.92 7.99 26.46
C ALA A 505 8.16 7.87 27.98
N GLU A 506 9.42 7.73 28.40
CA GLU A 506 9.83 7.70 29.81
C GLU A 506 9.46 9.00 30.54
N ALA A 507 9.57 10.15 29.87
CA ALA A 507 9.18 11.45 30.43
C ALA A 507 7.65 11.64 30.56
N HIS A 508 6.85 10.96 29.75
CA HIS A 508 5.38 11.12 29.72
C HIS A 508 4.61 10.00 30.43
N VAL A 509 5.22 8.84 30.66
CA VAL A 509 4.57 7.67 31.26
C VAL A 509 5.35 7.20 32.49
N THR A 510 4.74 7.38 33.66
CA THR A 510 5.35 6.96 34.93
C THR A 510 5.16 5.46 35.20
N ASP A 511 5.98 4.88 36.08
CA ASP A 511 5.79 3.50 36.54
C ASP A 511 4.45 3.30 37.27
N GLU A 512 3.92 4.36 37.90
CA GLU A 512 2.62 4.35 38.54
C GLU A 512 1.48 4.24 37.51
N MET A 513 1.59 4.92 36.37
CA MET A 513 0.65 4.77 35.26
C MET A 513 0.67 3.36 34.69
N MET A 514 1.86 2.77 34.52
CA MET A 514 2.00 1.37 34.05
C MET A 514 1.39 0.36 35.04
N LYS A 515 1.51 0.60 36.35
CA LYS A 515 0.90 -0.25 37.39
C LYS A 515 -0.62 -0.11 37.49
N ASN A 516 -1.15 1.07 37.13
CA ASN A 516 -2.57 1.40 37.20
C ASN A 516 -3.11 1.76 35.80
N PRO A 517 -3.18 0.80 34.87
CA PRO A 517 -3.64 1.06 33.52
C PRO A 517 -5.11 1.48 33.51
N LYS A 518 -5.49 2.25 32.48
CA LYS A 518 -6.86 2.75 32.35
C LYS A 518 -7.87 1.58 32.29
N PRO A 519 -8.92 1.54 33.16
CA PRO A 519 -9.86 0.42 33.21
C PRO A 519 -10.56 0.12 31.88
N GLU A 520 -10.83 1.15 31.08
CA GLU A 520 -11.48 1.05 29.77
C GLU A 520 -10.66 0.28 28.72
N TRP A 521 -9.37 0.05 28.94
CA TRP A 521 -8.54 -0.76 28.04
C TRP A 521 -8.78 -2.27 28.17
N GLY A 522 -9.40 -2.72 29.26
CA GLY A 522 -9.67 -4.14 29.50
C GLY A 522 -8.39 -4.97 29.41
N ASN A 523 -8.34 -5.92 28.47
CA ASN A 523 -7.20 -6.81 28.28
C ASN A 523 -6.13 -6.27 27.30
N ASP A 524 -6.41 -5.17 26.60
CA ASP A 524 -5.49 -4.62 25.61
C ASP A 524 -4.56 -3.57 26.25
N ILE A 525 -3.82 -4.02 27.26
CA ILE A 525 -2.93 -3.16 28.05
C ILE A 525 -1.56 -3.08 27.37
N PRO A 526 -1.03 -1.86 27.15
CA PRO A 526 0.34 -1.66 26.70
C PRO A 526 1.36 -2.19 27.72
N ASP A 527 2.35 -2.93 27.25
CA ASP A 527 3.39 -3.58 28.05
C ASP A 527 4.70 -2.78 28.13
N THR A 528 4.77 -1.66 27.41
CA THR A 528 5.88 -0.72 27.42
C THR A 528 5.37 0.72 27.54
N LYS A 529 6.20 1.61 28.09
CA LYS A 529 5.87 3.04 28.24
C LYS A 529 5.62 3.71 26.89
N GLU A 530 6.36 3.34 25.86
CA GLU A 530 6.16 3.86 24.50
C GLU A 530 4.81 3.44 23.92
N ALA A 531 4.44 2.16 24.04
CA ALA A 531 3.13 1.69 23.63
C ALA A 531 2.01 2.36 24.44
N TYR A 532 2.21 2.59 25.74
CA TYR A 532 1.28 3.32 26.60
C TYR A 532 1.09 4.76 26.12
N TRP A 533 2.19 5.43 25.81
CA TRP A 533 2.18 6.81 25.33
C TRP A 533 1.41 6.95 24.02
N TYR A 534 1.67 6.07 23.05
CA TYR A 534 0.92 6.02 21.79
C TYR A 534 -0.55 5.67 21.98
N ARG A 535 -0.87 4.76 22.90
CA ARG A 535 -2.26 4.44 23.22
C ARG A 535 -3.00 5.63 23.80
N CYS A 536 -2.36 6.42 24.68
CA CYS A 536 -2.95 7.66 25.17
C CYS A 536 -3.24 8.65 24.03
N MET A 537 -2.29 8.87 23.12
CA MET A 537 -2.53 9.75 21.96
C MET A 537 -3.64 9.21 21.04
N PHE A 538 -3.72 7.89 20.85
CA PHE A 538 -4.80 7.28 20.08
C PHE A 538 -6.17 7.53 20.74
N ASP A 539 -6.28 7.37 22.06
CA ASP A 539 -7.51 7.60 22.82
C ASP A 539 -7.95 9.08 22.81
N GLU A 540 -7.01 10.02 22.62
CA GLU A 540 -7.32 11.45 22.44
C GLU A 540 -8.05 11.72 21.11
N HIS A 541 -7.73 10.97 20.06
CA HIS A 541 -8.33 11.11 18.72
C HIS A 541 -9.57 10.25 18.54
N PHE A 542 -9.56 9.04 19.08
CA PHE A 542 -10.55 8.01 18.78
C PHE A 542 -11.18 7.43 20.05
N PRO A 543 -12.51 7.19 20.03
CA PRO A 543 -13.17 6.56 21.16
C PRO A 543 -12.69 5.11 21.38
N PRO A 544 -12.78 4.57 22.61
CA PRO A 544 -12.20 3.27 22.96
C PRO A 544 -12.61 2.10 22.05
N HIS A 545 -13.83 2.10 21.49
CA HIS A 545 -14.30 1.01 20.62
C HIS A 545 -13.49 0.89 19.30
N CYS A 546 -12.84 1.98 18.86
CA CYS A 546 -11.99 1.98 17.67
C CYS A 546 -10.70 1.16 17.85
N ALA A 547 -10.25 0.95 19.09
CA ALA A 547 -9.06 0.18 19.39
C ALA A 547 -9.15 -1.28 18.86
N SER A 548 -10.37 -1.81 18.74
CA SER A 548 -10.62 -3.15 18.17
C SER A 548 -10.16 -3.31 16.70
N THR A 549 -9.91 -2.22 15.98
CA THR A 549 -9.40 -2.27 14.60
C THR A 549 -7.87 -2.32 14.51
N VAL A 550 -7.17 -2.19 15.63
CA VAL A 550 -5.71 -2.13 15.70
C VAL A 550 -5.14 -3.52 15.96
N MET A 551 -4.13 -3.91 15.19
CA MET A 551 -3.34 -5.12 15.44
C MET A 551 -1.91 -4.71 15.83
N ARG A 552 -1.42 -5.26 16.94
CA ARG A 552 -0.03 -5.08 17.36
C ARG A 552 0.89 -6.01 16.56
N TRP A 553 1.94 -5.45 15.97
CA TRP A 553 2.96 -6.21 15.25
C TRP A 553 3.85 -6.94 16.26
N THR A 554 3.91 -8.27 16.16
CA THR A 554 4.70 -9.10 17.08
C THR A 554 5.54 -10.14 16.29
N PRO A 555 6.84 -10.27 16.58
CA PRO A 555 7.71 -11.29 15.95
C PRO A 555 7.48 -12.69 16.52
N THR A 556 7.30 -13.71 15.67
CA THR A 556 6.90 -15.08 16.09
C THR A 556 7.99 -15.83 16.85
N TRP A 557 9.24 -15.72 16.40
CA TRP A 557 10.37 -16.47 16.97
C TRP A 557 11.31 -15.58 17.80
N SER A 558 10.75 -14.54 18.42
CA SER A 558 11.49 -13.66 19.31
C SER A 558 10.81 -13.61 20.68
N LYS A 559 11.63 -13.62 21.74
CA LYS A 559 11.17 -13.42 23.12
C LYS A 559 11.22 -11.95 23.55
N GLN A 560 11.60 -11.05 22.63
CA GLN A 560 11.73 -9.63 22.92
C GLN A 560 10.38 -8.93 22.80
N THR A 561 10.11 -8.05 23.76
CA THR A 561 8.94 -7.15 23.74
C THR A 561 9.19 -5.93 22.85
N ASP A 562 10.45 -5.52 22.66
CA ASP A 562 10.81 -4.48 21.69
C ASP A 562 10.85 -5.07 20.27
N PRO A 563 10.05 -4.53 19.32
CA PRO A 563 10.03 -5.02 17.96
C PRO A 563 11.24 -4.61 17.11
N SER A 564 12.14 -3.75 17.63
CA SER A 564 13.34 -3.31 16.90
C SER A 564 14.28 -4.47 16.55
N GLY A 565 14.81 -4.44 15.33
CA GLY A 565 15.85 -5.37 14.86
C GLY A 565 17.10 -5.34 15.73
N ARG A 566 17.37 -4.23 16.43
CA ARG A 566 18.46 -4.09 17.42
C ARG A 566 18.32 -5.05 18.61
N ALA A 567 17.10 -5.45 18.95
CA ALA A 567 16.84 -6.38 20.04
C ALA A 567 17.16 -7.85 19.66
N ILE A 568 17.44 -8.11 18.38
CA ILE A 568 17.73 -9.45 17.85
C ILE A 568 19.25 -9.66 17.85
N ALA A 569 19.72 -10.73 18.48
CA ALA A 569 21.15 -11.01 18.70
C ALA A 569 22.03 -10.96 17.43
N ILE A 570 21.45 -11.29 16.26
CA ILE A 570 22.14 -11.29 14.97
C ILE A 570 22.53 -9.88 14.51
N HIS A 571 21.80 -8.84 14.92
CA HIS A 571 22.16 -7.45 14.63
C HIS A 571 23.51 -7.07 15.25
N ASN A 572 23.79 -7.53 16.47
CA ASN A 572 25.01 -7.18 17.21
C ASN A 572 26.25 -7.95 16.73
N ALA A 573 26.08 -9.20 16.29
CA ALA A 573 27.18 -10.03 15.75
C ALA A 573 27.86 -9.44 14.50
N LYS A 574 27.20 -8.49 13.80
CA LYS A 574 27.78 -7.70 12.69
C LYS A 574 28.84 -6.71 13.18
N TYR A 575 28.62 -6.09 14.33
CA TYR A 575 29.50 -5.05 14.88
C TYR A 575 30.67 -5.66 15.67
N ASP A 576 30.47 -6.82 16.28
CA ASP A 576 31.54 -7.54 17.00
C ASP A 576 32.60 -8.13 16.06
N ASN A 577 32.26 -8.41 14.79
CA ASN A 577 33.20 -8.87 13.75
C ASN A 577 33.83 -7.73 12.93
N ALA A 578 33.50 -6.47 13.25
CA ALA A 578 34.06 -5.27 12.59
C ALA A 578 35.12 -4.56 13.47
N ALA A 579 35.51 -5.16 14.60
CA ALA A 579 36.53 -4.67 15.53
C ALA A 579 37.87 -5.36 15.33
#